data_AF-W9YV32-F1
#
_entry.id   AF-W9YV32-F1
#
_cell.length_a   1.000
_cell.length_b   1.000
_cell.length_c   1.000
_cell.angle_alpha   90.00
_cell.angle_beta   90.00
_cell.angle_gamma   90.00
#
_symmetry.space_group_name_H-M   'P 1'
#
loop_
_entity.id
_entity.type
_entity.pdbx_description
1 polymer ?
#
loop_
_entity_poly.entity_id
_entity_poly.type
_entity_poly.pdbx_seq_one_letter_code
_entity_poly.pdbx_strand_id
1 'polypeptide(L)'
;MWECNMYHSKVDTAAGKVQRLRSWIDDGHLIVATNSLGLGVDVSDVRLVIHAGMPSRLRDYVQESGRAGRDGGQSEAVVVTCRPRPENK
;
A
#
# COMPACT_ATOMS: atom_id res chain seq x y z
N MET A 1 15.09 -9.13 10.85
CA MET A 1 13.63 -9.03 11.03
C MET A 1 13.16 -7.93 10.10
N TRP A 2 12.08 -8.12 9.32
CA TRP A 2 11.61 -7.07 8.42
C TRP A 2 10.91 -5.99 9.25
N GLU A 3 11.31 -4.72 9.09
CA GLU A 3 10.59 -3.62 9.70
C GLU A 3 9.32 -3.34 8.91
N CYS A 4 8.19 -3.29 9.61
CA CYS A 4 6.87 -3.06 9.03
C CYS A 4 6.44 -1.63 9.37
N ASN A 5 6.66 -0.71 8.43
CA ASN A 5 6.23 0.68 8.60
C ASN A 5 4.73 0.83 8.34
N MET A 6 4.09 1.78 9.00
CA MET A 6 2.66 2.08 8.83
C MET A 6 2.45 3.53 8.40
N TYR A 7 1.49 3.76 7.51
CA TYR A 7 1.11 5.08 7.03
C TYR A 7 -0.41 5.24 6.92
N HIS A 8 -0.98 6.08 7.78
CA HIS A 8 -2.40 6.46 7.69
C HIS A 8 -2.61 7.87 8.25
N SER A 9 -3.80 8.43 8.03
CA SER A 9 -4.12 9.82 8.41
C SER A 9 -3.80 10.18 9.86
N LYS A 10 -3.93 9.22 10.77
CA LYS A 10 -3.74 9.35 12.23
C LYS A 10 -2.43 8.76 12.77
N VAL A 11 -1.51 8.30 11.92
CA VAL A 11 -0.32 7.56 12.38
C VAL A 11 0.66 8.44 13.16
N ASP A 12 0.69 9.74 12.83
CA ASP A 12 1.60 10.72 13.42
C ASP A 12 1.19 12.15 13.05
N THR A 13 1.94 13.11 13.59
CA THR A 13 2.04 14.49 13.10
C THR A 13 2.38 14.55 11.60
N ALA A 14 2.18 15.71 10.98
CA ALA A 14 2.58 15.91 9.58
C ALA A 14 4.07 15.61 9.34
N ALA A 15 4.94 16.06 10.25
CA ALA A 15 6.38 15.82 10.18
C ALA A 15 6.72 14.32 10.37
N GLY A 16 6.10 13.65 11.34
CA GLY A 16 6.31 12.22 11.57
C GLY A 16 5.87 11.35 10.39
N LYS A 17 4.77 11.71 9.71
CA LYS A 17 4.35 11.05 8.47
C LYS A 17 5.40 11.14 7.36
N VAL A 18 6.00 12.32 7.16
CA VAL A 18 7.08 12.51 6.19
C VAL A 18 8.31 11.68 6.56
N GLN A 19 8.68 11.63 7.84
CA GLN A 19 9.84 10.87 8.30
C GLN A 19 9.66 9.36 8.10
N ARG A 20 8.47 8.82 8.42
CA ARG A 20 8.14 7.40 8.20
C ARG A 20 8.19 7.03 6.72
N LEU A 21 7.67 7.91 5.87
CA LEU A 21 7.70 7.71 4.44
C LEU A 21 9.14 7.71 3.91
N ARG A 22 9.98 8.67 4.31
CA ARG A 22 11.39 8.73 3.93
C ARG A 22 12.15 7.49 4.38
N SER A 23 11.99 7.09 5.64
CA SER A 23 12.61 5.87 6.17
C SER A 23 12.20 4.63 5.39
N TRP A 24 10.95 4.56 4.91
CA TRP A 24 10.53 3.47 4.04
C TRP A 24 11.17 3.54 2.65
N ILE A 25 11.26 4.73 2.05
CA ILE A 25 11.86 4.92 0.72
C ILE A 25 13.36 4.62 0.74
N ASP A 26 14.07 5.06 1.77
CA ASP A 26 15.53 4.97 1.82
C ASP A 26 16.00 3.54 2.12
N ASP A 27 15.40 2.87 3.12
CA ASP A 27 15.89 1.57 3.62
C ASP A 27 14.76 0.53 3.84
N GLY A 28 13.50 0.88 3.61
CA GLY A 28 12.37 0.05 3.97
C GLY A 28 11.92 -0.92 2.88
N HIS A 29 11.69 -2.17 3.26
CA HIS A 29 11.18 -3.18 2.33
C HIS A 29 9.64 -3.20 2.24
N LEU A 30 8.93 -2.71 3.26
CA LEU A 30 7.48 -2.83 3.37
C LEU A 30 6.86 -1.64 4.09
N ILE A 31 5.71 -1.21 3.58
CA ILE A 31 4.84 -0.24 4.23
C ILE A 31 3.38 -0.70 4.15
N VAL A 32 2.66 -0.58 5.27
CA VAL A 32 1.21 -0.78 5.34
C VAL A 32 0.56 0.58 5.30
N ALA A 33 -0.29 0.81 4.30
CA ALA A 33 -0.95 2.09 4.15
C ALA A 33 -2.43 1.97 3.83
N THR A 34 -3.19 3.00 4.17
CA THR A 34 -4.54 3.21 3.62
C THR A 34 -4.45 4.06 2.36
N ASN A 35 -5.57 4.20 1.63
CA ASN A 35 -5.66 5.05 0.43
C ASN A 35 -5.20 6.52 0.66
N SER A 36 -5.04 6.94 1.92
CA SER A 36 -4.45 8.24 2.28
C SER A 36 -2.95 8.42 1.92
N LEU A 37 -2.26 7.40 1.40
CA LEU A 37 -0.89 7.51 0.83
C LEU A 37 -0.86 8.30 -0.51
N GLY A 38 -1.91 9.05 -0.85
CA GLY A 38 -2.30 9.41 -2.21
C GLY A 38 -1.95 10.80 -2.76
N LEU A 39 -1.15 11.65 -2.10
CA LEU A 39 -0.96 13.02 -2.59
C LEU A 39 0.45 13.40 -3.07
N GLY A 40 1.39 12.45 -3.17
CA GLY A 40 2.73 12.78 -3.71
C GLY A 40 3.84 11.76 -3.48
N VAL A 41 3.48 10.53 -3.10
CA VAL A 41 4.45 9.45 -2.96
C VAL A 41 4.69 8.85 -4.33
N ASP A 42 5.84 9.19 -4.92
CA ASP A 42 6.32 8.59 -6.15
C ASP A 42 7.56 7.75 -5.86
N VAL A 43 7.33 6.46 -5.65
CA VAL A 43 8.36 5.45 -5.45
C VAL A 43 8.34 4.57 -6.68
N SER A 44 9.36 4.68 -7.50
CA SER A 44 9.36 4.12 -8.85
C SER A 44 9.50 2.60 -8.85
N ASP A 45 10.12 2.03 -7.81
CA ASP A 45 10.59 0.66 -7.75
C ASP A 45 9.73 -0.26 -6.86
N VAL A 46 8.47 0.11 -6.60
CA VAL A 46 7.53 -0.77 -5.89
C VAL A 46 7.27 -2.04 -6.72
N ARG A 47 7.61 -3.20 -6.15
CA ARG A 47 7.46 -4.51 -6.80
C ARG A 47 6.12 -5.20 -6.55
N LEU A 48 5.50 -4.93 -5.42
CA LEU A 48 4.29 -5.63 -4.99
C LEU A 48 3.35 -4.68 -4.27
N VAL A 49 2.09 -4.65 -4.71
CA VAL A 49 0.98 -4.02 -3.99
C VAL A 49 0.02 -5.10 -3.53
N ILE A 50 -0.21 -5.18 -2.22
CA ILE A 50 -1.15 -6.13 -1.61
C ILE A 50 -2.37 -5.36 -1.09
N HIS A 51 -3.55 -5.67 -1.63
CA HIS A 51 -4.82 -5.18 -1.08
C HIS A 51 -5.31 -6.18 -0.03
N ALA A 52 -5.32 -5.76 1.23
CA ALA A 52 -5.84 -6.53 2.36
C ALA A 52 -7.38 -6.40 2.41
N GLY A 53 -8.06 -7.12 1.53
CA GLY A 53 -9.48 -7.01 1.28
C GLY A 53 -9.80 -6.38 -0.07
N MET A 54 -11.06 -6.54 -0.51
CA MET A 54 -11.52 -5.97 -1.78
C MET A 54 -11.55 -4.44 -1.71
N PRO A 55 -10.93 -3.74 -2.68
CA PRO A 55 -11.10 -2.30 -2.83
C PRO A 55 -12.58 -1.94 -3.00
N SER A 56 -12.99 -0.77 -2.49
CA SER A 56 -14.40 -0.37 -2.48
C SER A 56 -14.95 -0.12 -3.89
N ARG A 57 -14.11 0.34 -4.82
CA ARG A 57 -14.45 0.55 -6.23
C ARG A 57 -13.30 0.10 -7.12
N LEU A 58 -13.62 -0.24 -8.37
CA LEU A 58 -12.61 -0.56 -9.38
C LEU A 58 -11.60 0.59 -9.59
N ARG A 59 -12.06 1.85 -9.51
CA ARG A 59 -11.18 3.02 -9.59
C ARG A 59 -10.14 3.04 -8.48
N ASP A 60 -10.55 2.68 -7.26
CA ASP A 60 -9.66 2.65 -6.09
C ASP A 60 -8.55 1.61 -6.35
N TYR A 61 -8.93 0.41 -6.82
CA TYR A 61 -7.98 -0.61 -7.25
C TYR A 61 -7.01 -0.11 -8.33
N VAL A 62 -7.51 0.51 -9.40
CA VAL A 62 -6.65 1.02 -10.50
C VAL A 62 -5.66 2.06 -10.00
N GLN A 63 -6.10 2.97 -9.13
CA GLN A 63 -5.22 4.00 -8.55
C GLN A 63 -4.18 3.40 -7.60
N GLU A 64 -4.59 2.46 -6.74
CA GLU A 64 -3.75 1.85 -5.71
C GLU A 64 -2.73 0.87 -6.32
N SER A 65 -3.18 0.01 -7.24
CA SER A 65 -2.31 -0.93 -7.98
C SER A 65 -1.30 -0.22 -8.90
N GLY A 66 -1.68 0.93 -9.48
CA GLY A 66 -0.79 1.75 -10.33
C GLY A 66 0.40 2.40 -9.61
N ARG A 67 0.62 2.07 -8.34
CA ARG A 67 1.85 2.40 -7.60
C ARG A 67 2.98 1.42 -7.89
N ALA A 68 2.67 0.19 -8.31
CA ALA A 68 3.66 -0.81 -8.65
C ALA A 68 4.29 -0.53 -10.03
N GLY A 69 5.57 -0.86 -10.21
CA GLY A 69 6.20 -0.97 -11.53
C GLY A 69 6.35 0.35 -12.30
N ARG A 70 6.45 1.49 -11.61
CA ARG A 70 6.58 2.81 -12.26
C ARG A 70 7.89 3.00 -13.01
N ASP A 71 8.92 2.26 -12.63
CA ASP A 71 10.20 2.14 -13.34
C ASP A 71 10.13 1.24 -14.60
N GLY A 72 8.98 0.62 -14.90
CA GLY A 72 8.80 -0.30 -16.02
C GLY A 72 9.30 -1.73 -15.76
N GLY A 73 9.81 -2.02 -14.56
CA GLY A 73 10.18 -3.36 -14.15
C GLY A 73 8.95 -4.25 -13.87
N GLN A 74 9.17 -5.56 -13.86
CA GLN A 74 8.11 -6.51 -13.51
C GLN A 74 7.59 -6.23 -12.09
N SER A 75 6.27 -6.22 -11.94
CA SER A 75 5.61 -5.95 -10.68
C SER A 75 4.24 -6.63 -10.62
N GLU A 76 3.71 -6.79 -9.41
CA GLU A 76 2.43 -7.45 -9.17
C GLU A 76 1.51 -6.60 -8.29
N ALA A 77 0.21 -6.72 -8.56
CA ALA A 77 -0.84 -6.23 -7.69
C ALA A 77 -1.77 -7.39 -7.36
N VAL A 78 -1.91 -7.69 -6.07
CA VAL A 78 -2.71 -8.83 -5.59
C VAL A 78 -3.80 -8.35 -4.66
N VAL A 79 -4.94 -9.04 -4.68
CA VAL A 79 -6.04 -8.84 -3.74
C VAL A 79 -6.17 -10.10 -2.90
N VAL A 80 -5.96 -9.96 -1.60
CA VAL A 80 -6.15 -11.05 -0.64
C VAL A 80 -7.50 -10.86 0.02
N THR A 81 -8.41 -11.79 -0.22
CA THR A 81 -9.74 -11.78 0.37
C THR A 81 -10.02 -13.10 1.08
N CYS A 82 -10.75 -13.04 2.19
CA CYS A 82 -11.26 -14.23 2.84
C CYS A 82 -12.45 -14.76 2.04
N ARG A 83 -12.51 -16.08 1.84
CA ARG A 83 -13.75 -16.68 1.34
C ARG A 83 -14.87 -16.41 2.36
N PRO A 84 -16.04 -15.90 1.95
CA PRO A 84 -17.17 -15.79 2.85
C PRO A 84 -17.47 -17.18 3.41
N ARG A 85 -17.67 -17.25 4.73
CA ARG A 85 -18.08 -18.48 5.38
C ARG A 85 -19.46 -18.83 4.82
N PRO A 86 -19.72 -20.08 4.40
CA PRO A 86 -21.06 -20.45 3.97
C PRO A 86 -22.05 -20.14 5.09
N GLU A 87 -23.08 -19.39 4.74
CA GLU A 87 -24.18 -19.08 5.65
C GLU A 87 -24.92 -20.39 5.91
N ASN A 88 -24.95 -20.85 7.17
CA ASN A 88 -25.82 -21.97 7.55
C ASN A 88 -27.27 -21.51 7.31
N LYS A 89 -27.85 -21.93 6.18
CA LYS A 89 -29.30 -21.99 6.02
C LYS A 89 -29.84 -23.19 6.77
#